data_AF-D5CPR2-F1
#
_entry.id   AF-D5CPR2-F1
#
_cell.length_a   1.000
_cell.length_b   1.000
_cell.length_c   1.000
_cell.angle_alpha   90.00
_cell.angle_beta   90.00
_cell.angle_gamma   90.00
#
_symmetry.space_group_name_H-M   'P 1'
#
loop_
_entity.id
_entity.type
_entity.pdbx_description
1 polymer ?
#
loop_
_entity_poly.entity_id
_entity_poly.type
_entity_poly.pdbx_seq_one_letter_code
_entity_poly.pdbx_strand_id
1 'polypeptide(L)'
;MDKLGLPPLVSNIRDGDVTWKKIESIDYELLGYFLSCHLIIEYYMDEYLQTRYPTLDWENSKQTFAQKIALLSKEKYPEKYNSIPAIKYLNGLRNKISHKIEFKITDEGLIPISQYLEKCCGNDKPLPDTPKEKLSLFTSMVCVWFAAKISSYATHSKITRK
;
A
#
# COMPACT_ATOMS: atom_id res chain seq x y z
N MET A 1 -14.64 18.86 -22.93
CA MET A 1 -14.91 18.90 -21.48
C MET A 1 -13.80 19.71 -20.84
N ASP A 2 -14.13 20.81 -20.18
CA ASP A 2 -13.15 21.53 -19.36
C ASP A 2 -12.65 20.59 -18.27
N LYS A 3 -11.32 20.50 -18.10
CA LYS A 3 -10.72 19.72 -17.00
C LYS A 3 -11.20 20.33 -15.69
N LEU A 4 -11.97 19.58 -14.91
CA LEU A 4 -12.32 19.95 -13.54
C LEU A 4 -11.02 20.07 -12.73
N GLY A 5 -10.64 21.30 -12.38
CA GLY A 5 -9.51 21.57 -11.48
C GLY A 5 -9.93 21.46 -10.02
N LEU A 6 -8.96 21.25 -9.12
CA LEU A 6 -9.24 21.34 -7.69
C LEU A 6 -9.48 22.79 -7.26
N PRO A 7 -10.33 23.01 -6.24
CA PRO A 7 -10.46 24.32 -5.62
C PRO A 7 -9.09 24.83 -5.11
N PRO A 8 -8.83 26.14 -5.20
CA PRO A 8 -7.60 26.72 -4.66
C PRO A 8 -7.57 26.66 -3.13
N LEU A 9 -6.36 26.67 -2.57
CA LEU A 9 -6.13 26.76 -1.13
C LEU A 9 -5.91 28.22 -0.72
N VAL A 10 -6.21 28.54 0.54
CA VAL A 10 -5.80 29.82 1.13
C VAL A 10 -4.28 29.84 1.24
N SER A 11 -3.64 30.88 0.72
CA SER A 11 -2.19 31.05 0.73
C SER A 11 -1.75 31.98 1.86
N ASN A 12 -2.26 33.22 1.86
CA ASN A 12 -1.92 34.24 2.84
C ASN A 12 -3.11 35.17 3.09
N ILE A 13 -3.21 35.71 4.30
CA ILE A 13 -4.17 36.74 4.70
C ILE A 13 -3.37 37.90 5.28
N ARG A 14 -3.50 39.10 4.69
CA ARG A 14 -2.79 40.29 5.16
C ARG A 14 -3.63 41.54 4.94
N ASP A 15 -3.78 42.36 5.97
CA ASP A 15 -4.47 43.65 5.92
C ASP A 15 -5.92 43.59 5.36
N GLY A 16 -6.59 42.44 5.52
CA GLY A 16 -7.93 42.18 4.98
C GLY A 16 -7.95 41.51 3.61
N ASP A 17 -6.81 41.48 2.90
CA ASP A 17 -6.68 40.83 1.60
C ASP A 17 -6.32 39.35 1.74
N VAL A 18 -6.99 38.51 0.94
CA VAL A 18 -6.77 37.06 0.88
C VAL A 18 -6.15 36.67 -0.46
N THR A 19 -5.03 35.97 -0.41
CA THR A 19 -4.40 35.38 -1.60
C THR A 19 -4.67 33.88 -1.67
N TRP A 20 -4.91 33.39 -2.88
CA TRP A 20 -5.29 32.01 -3.14
C TRP A 20 -4.21 31.31 -3.95
N LYS A 21 -3.90 30.06 -3.57
CA LYS A 21 -2.93 29.19 -4.26
C LYS A 21 -3.68 28.14 -5.04
N LYS A 22 -3.53 28.13 -6.37
CA LYS A 22 -4.04 27.05 -7.22
C LYS A 22 -3.22 25.78 -7.06
N ILE A 23 -3.89 24.64 -7.13
CA ILE A 23 -3.25 23.32 -7.13
C ILE A 23 -3.15 22.85 -8.58
N GLU A 24 -1.93 22.85 -9.13
CA GLU A 24 -1.74 22.60 -10.57
C GLU A 24 -1.12 21.24 -10.90
N SER A 25 -0.55 20.53 -9.91
CA SER A 25 0.41 19.46 -10.18
C SER A 25 0.18 18.14 -9.43
N ILE A 26 -1.08 17.84 -9.10
CA ILE A 26 -1.43 16.52 -8.54
C ILE A 26 -1.62 15.51 -9.66
N ASP A 27 -0.90 14.39 -9.55
CA ASP A 27 -1.09 13.22 -10.40
C ASP A 27 -2.16 12.29 -9.78
N TYR A 28 -3.42 12.50 -10.16
CA TYR A 28 -4.54 11.71 -9.66
C TYR A 28 -4.46 10.24 -10.06
N GLU A 29 -3.87 9.94 -11.21
CA GLU A 29 -3.79 8.58 -11.72
C GLU A 29 -2.82 7.76 -10.87
N LEU A 30 -1.62 8.30 -10.63
CA LEU A 30 -0.63 7.63 -9.79
C LEU A 30 -1.10 7.52 -8.33
N LEU A 31 -1.73 8.56 -7.78
CA LEU A 31 -2.31 8.51 -6.42
C LEU A 31 -3.42 7.46 -6.31
N GLY A 32 -4.36 7.45 -7.25
CA GLY A 32 -5.45 6.47 -7.29
C GLY A 32 -4.92 5.04 -7.45
N TYR A 33 -3.91 4.86 -8.28
CA TYR A 33 -3.25 3.57 -8.47
C TYR A 33 -2.53 3.11 -7.19
N PHE A 34 -1.77 3.99 -6.54
CA PHE A 34 -1.13 3.71 -5.26
C PHE A 34 -2.14 3.27 -4.19
N LEU A 35 -3.26 4.00 -4.08
CA LEU A 35 -4.31 3.66 -3.11
C LEU A 35 -4.96 2.31 -3.43
N SER A 36 -5.14 2.01 -4.71
CA SER A 36 -5.65 0.70 -5.16
C SER A 36 -4.69 -0.43 -4.77
N CYS A 37 -3.38 -0.26 -4.98
CA CYS A 37 -2.35 -1.21 -4.54
C CYS A 37 -2.41 -1.45 -3.02
N HIS A 38 -2.55 -0.38 -2.23
CA HIS A 38 -2.69 -0.48 -0.77
C HIS A 38 -3.92 -1.30 -0.36
N LEU A 39 -5.08 -1.03 -0.97
CA LEU A 39 -6.32 -1.75 -0.67
C LEU A 39 -6.25 -3.24 -1.06
N ILE A 40 -5.61 -3.56 -2.19
CA ILE A 40 -5.39 -4.95 -2.61
C ILE A 40 -4.51 -5.68 -1.60
N ILE A 41 -3.40 -5.07 -1.16
CA ILE A 41 -2.54 -5.67 -0.13
C ILE A 41 -3.32 -5.88 1.17
N GLU A 42 -4.11 -4.89 1.60
CA GLU A 42 -4.96 -5.01 2.80
C GLU A 42 -5.94 -6.18 2.69
N TYR A 43 -6.62 -6.30 1.55
CA TYR A 43 -7.53 -7.41 1.27
C TYR A 43 -6.82 -8.77 1.42
N TYR A 44 -5.63 -8.95 0.84
CA TYR A 44 -4.89 -10.20 0.96
C TYR A 44 -4.40 -10.47 2.39
N MET A 45 -4.05 -9.42 3.15
CA MET A 45 -3.72 -9.56 4.58
C MET A 45 -4.93 -10.02 5.38
N ASP A 46 -6.11 -9.49 5.09
CA ASP A 46 -7.37 -9.89 5.73
C ASP A 46 -7.70 -11.34 5.40
N GLU A 47 -7.72 -11.72 4.13
CA GLU A 47 -8.00 -13.09 3.71
C GLU A 47 -7.03 -14.08 4.35
N TYR A 48 -5.75 -13.73 4.41
CA TYR A 48 -4.74 -14.55 5.07
C TYR A 48 -5.02 -14.74 6.57
N LEU A 49 -5.19 -13.63 7.30
CA LEU A 49 -5.41 -13.67 8.75
C LEU A 49 -6.68 -14.43 9.10
N GLN A 50 -7.75 -14.19 8.35
CA GLN A 50 -9.02 -14.84 8.55
C GLN A 50 -8.96 -16.35 8.23
N THR A 51 -8.22 -16.74 7.18
CA THR A 51 -8.00 -18.15 6.84
C THR A 51 -7.18 -18.85 7.92
N ARG A 52 -6.16 -18.16 8.46
CA ARG A 52 -5.27 -18.71 9.49
C ARG A 52 -5.92 -18.85 10.86
N TYR A 53 -6.82 -17.93 11.21
CA TYR A 53 -7.51 -17.92 12.51
C TYR A 53 -9.03 -17.84 12.31
N PRO A 54 -9.66 -18.94 11.85
CA PRO A 54 -11.07 -18.91 11.44
C PRO A 54 -12.06 -18.78 12.59
N THR A 55 -11.63 -19.00 13.83
CA THR A 55 -12.49 -18.94 15.03
C THR A 55 -12.57 -17.55 15.66
N LEU A 56 -11.78 -16.58 15.19
CA LEU A 56 -11.83 -15.21 15.70
C LEU A 56 -12.97 -14.43 15.04
N ASP A 57 -13.57 -13.53 15.81
CA ASP A 57 -14.57 -12.58 15.32
C ASP A 57 -13.89 -11.40 14.62
N TRP A 58 -13.68 -11.57 13.32
CA TRP A 58 -12.99 -10.59 12.49
C TRP A 58 -13.84 -9.35 12.21
N GLU A 59 -15.17 -9.50 12.12
CA GLU A 59 -16.10 -8.39 11.89
C GLU A 59 -16.06 -7.37 13.03
N ASN A 60 -16.05 -7.85 14.28
CA ASN A 60 -15.97 -6.98 15.44
C ASN A 60 -14.53 -6.58 15.80
N SER A 61 -13.52 -7.31 15.33
CA SER A 61 -12.11 -6.97 15.59
C SER A 61 -11.68 -5.62 15.01
N LYS A 62 -12.29 -5.20 13.87
CA LYS A 62 -12.08 -3.91 13.18
C LYS A 62 -10.62 -3.47 13.12
N GLN A 63 -9.72 -4.39 12.79
CA GLN A 63 -8.30 -4.10 12.79
C GLN A 63 -7.92 -3.10 11.71
N THR A 64 -7.11 -2.12 12.08
CA THR A 64 -6.46 -1.19 11.16
C THR A 64 -5.32 -1.88 10.40
N PHE A 65 -4.96 -1.36 9.22
CA PHE A 65 -3.80 -1.82 8.46
C PHE A 65 -2.51 -1.93 9.32
N ALA A 66 -2.27 -0.94 10.19
CA ALA A 66 -1.10 -0.93 11.07
C ALA A 66 -1.13 -2.08 12.11
N GLN A 67 -2.30 -2.41 12.65
CA GLN A 67 -2.47 -3.54 13.56
C GLN A 67 -2.27 -4.88 12.84
N LYS A 68 -2.76 -5.02 11.60
CA LYS A 68 -2.52 -6.21 10.78
C LYS A 68 -1.03 -6.42 10.52
N ILE A 69 -0.29 -5.36 10.17
CA ILE A 69 1.19 -5.40 10.05
C ILE A 69 1.82 -5.88 11.35
N ALA A 70 1.37 -5.36 12.50
CA ALA A 70 1.94 -5.73 13.79
C ALA A 70 1.75 -7.22 14.09
N LEU A 71 0.57 -7.79 13.78
CA LEU A 71 0.33 -9.23 13.89
C LEU A 71 1.26 -10.03 12.97
N LEU A 72 1.34 -9.65 11.70
CA LEU A 72 2.16 -10.33 10.70
C LEU A 72 3.65 -10.24 11.02
N SER A 73 4.12 -9.14 11.61
CA SER A 73 5.53 -8.97 12.00
C SER A 73 6.05 -10.03 12.99
N LYS A 74 5.16 -10.78 13.65
CA LYS A 74 5.51 -11.89 14.55
C LYS A 74 5.71 -13.22 13.82
N GLU A 75 5.34 -13.30 12.55
CA GLU A 75 5.53 -14.50 11.75
C GLU A 75 6.97 -14.62 11.25
N LYS A 76 7.40 -15.87 11.04
CA LYS A 76 8.72 -16.18 10.48
C LYS A 76 8.64 -16.16 8.96
N TYR A 77 9.08 -15.07 8.35
CA TYR A 77 9.32 -14.99 6.91
C TYR A 77 10.78 -15.32 6.61
N PRO A 78 11.08 -16.07 5.52
CA PRO A 78 12.42 -16.08 4.96
C PRO A 78 12.82 -14.63 4.65
N GLU A 79 14.02 -14.25 5.08
CA GLU A 79 14.48 -12.86 5.02
C GLU A 79 14.33 -12.27 3.61
N LYS A 80 14.66 -13.05 2.57
CA LYS A 80 14.52 -12.69 1.15
C LYS A 80 13.11 -12.23 0.76
N TYR A 81 12.07 -12.84 1.34
CA TYR A 81 10.67 -12.60 0.98
C TYR A 81 9.90 -11.79 2.02
N ASN A 82 10.57 -11.33 3.09
CA ASN A 82 9.94 -10.55 4.15
C ASN A 82 9.56 -9.15 3.66
N SER A 83 8.31 -8.98 3.24
CA SER A 83 7.74 -7.72 2.75
C SER A 83 7.23 -6.79 3.86
N ILE A 84 7.21 -7.24 5.12
CA ILE A 84 6.61 -6.49 6.24
C ILE A 84 7.21 -5.08 6.40
N PRO A 85 8.54 -4.87 6.33
CA PRO A 85 9.12 -3.53 6.39
C PRO A 85 8.65 -2.62 5.25
N ALA A 86 8.55 -3.16 4.03
CA ALA A 86 8.11 -2.40 2.85
C ALA A 86 6.61 -2.07 2.91
N ILE A 87 5.77 -3.00 3.38
CA ILE A 87 4.33 -2.75 3.62
C ILE A 87 4.13 -1.68 4.70
N LYS A 88 4.93 -1.71 5.77
CA LYS A 88 4.92 -0.67 6.81
C LYS A 88 5.28 0.69 6.25
N TYR A 89 6.27 0.74 5.35
CA TYR A 89 6.64 1.97 4.66
C TYR A 89 5.53 2.48 3.73
N LEU A 90 4.89 1.58 2.96
CA LEU A 90 3.71 1.90 2.13
C LEU A 90 2.59 2.54 2.97
N ASN A 91 2.29 2.00 4.15
CA ASN A 91 1.30 2.60 5.05
C ASN A 91 1.68 4.02 5.49
N GLY A 92 2.98 4.25 5.73
CA GLY A 92 3.51 5.59 6.02
C GLY A 92 3.33 6.56 4.86
N LEU A 93 3.56 6.12 3.62
CA LEU A 93 3.27 6.91 2.42
C LEU A 93 1.78 7.20 2.28
N ARG A 94 0.92 6.20 2.47
CA ARG A 94 -0.54 6.36 2.46
C ARG A 94 -0.99 7.44 3.45
N ASN A 95 -0.47 7.42 4.67
CA ASN A 95 -0.78 8.45 5.67
C ASN A 95 -0.33 9.85 5.22
N LYS A 96 0.87 9.97 4.61
CA LYS A 96 1.32 11.25 4.05
C LYS A 96 0.38 11.74 2.94
N ILE A 97 -0.04 10.85 2.04
CA ILE A 97 -0.99 11.15 0.96
C ILE A 97 -2.33 11.64 1.54
N SER A 98 -2.86 10.96 2.54
CA SER A 98 -4.14 11.35 3.17
C SER A 98 -4.08 12.68 3.93
N HIS A 99 -2.91 13.13 4.37
CA HIS A 99 -2.75 14.35 5.17
C HIS A 99 -2.17 15.54 4.39
N LYS A 100 -1.67 15.34 3.17
CA LYS A 100 -1.00 16.39 2.39
C LYS A 100 -1.60 16.47 0.99
N ILE A 101 -2.36 17.53 0.75
CA ILE A 101 -3.06 17.78 -0.51
C ILE A 101 -2.08 17.76 -1.71
N GLU A 102 -0.93 18.41 -1.58
CA GLU A 102 0.06 18.51 -2.68
C GLU A 102 1.15 17.42 -2.60
N PHE A 103 0.88 16.28 -1.97
CA PHE A 103 1.86 15.19 -1.92
C PHE A 103 2.10 14.58 -3.29
N LYS A 104 3.37 14.45 -3.67
CA LYS A 104 3.80 13.77 -4.89
C LYS A 104 4.53 12.49 -4.53
N ILE A 105 4.14 11.40 -5.17
CA ILE A 105 4.92 10.16 -5.15
C ILE A 105 6.12 10.38 -6.06
N THR A 106 7.32 10.37 -5.50
CA THR A 106 8.58 10.48 -6.25
C THR A 106 9.31 9.16 -6.25
N ASP A 107 10.28 8.99 -7.16
CA ASP A 107 11.11 7.79 -7.20
C ASP A 107 11.91 7.60 -5.91
N GLU A 108 12.40 8.69 -5.29
CA GLU A 108 13.06 8.63 -3.98
C GLU A 108 12.11 8.15 -2.89
N GLY A 109 10.84 8.57 -2.98
CA GLY A 109 9.76 8.12 -2.12
C GLY A 109 9.44 6.63 -2.28
N LEU A 110 9.93 5.95 -3.32
CA LEU A 110 9.72 4.52 -3.55
C LEU A 110 10.98 3.66 -3.28
N ILE A 111 12.10 4.26 -2.86
CA ILE A 111 13.35 3.54 -2.59
C ILE A 111 13.16 2.29 -1.71
N PRO A 112 12.44 2.33 -0.57
CA PRO A 112 12.26 1.14 0.25
C PRO A 112 11.44 0.02 -0.41
N ILE A 113 10.57 0.38 -1.36
CA ILE A 113 9.83 -0.59 -2.18
C ILE A 113 10.78 -1.21 -3.21
N SER A 114 11.60 -0.41 -3.89
CA SER A 114 12.63 -0.90 -4.83
C SER A 114 13.62 -1.84 -4.14
N GLN A 115 14.11 -1.49 -2.95
CA GLN A 115 15.03 -2.32 -2.17
C GLN A 115 14.44 -3.70 -1.82
N TYR A 116 13.14 -3.74 -1.50
CA TYR A 116 12.45 -5.02 -1.30
C TYR A 116 12.38 -5.82 -2.62
N LEU A 117 12.06 -5.16 -3.73
CA LEU A 117 11.97 -5.81 -5.04
C LEU A 117 13.31 -6.38 -5.50
N GLU A 118 14.40 -5.62 -5.39
CA GLU A 118 15.78 -6.08 -5.63
C GLU A 118 16.07 -7.36 -4.84
N LYS A 119 15.73 -7.35 -3.54
CA LYS A 119 15.95 -8.50 -2.65
C LYS A 119 15.15 -9.72 -3.08
N CYS A 120 13.85 -9.56 -3.39
CA CYS A 120 12.99 -10.71 -3.65
C CYS A 120 13.12 -11.26 -5.08
N CYS A 121 13.31 -10.38 -6.07
CA CYS A 121 13.44 -10.75 -7.49
C CYS A 121 14.86 -11.19 -7.85
N GLY A 122 15.88 -10.79 -7.06
CA GLY A 122 17.28 -11.03 -7.37
C GLY A 122 17.82 -10.09 -8.44
N ASN A 123 19.11 -10.18 -8.72
CA ASN A 123 19.83 -9.25 -9.61
C ASN A 123 19.65 -9.55 -11.11
N ASP A 124 18.97 -10.64 -11.46
CA ASP A 124 18.93 -11.15 -12.84
C ASP A 124 17.90 -10.42 -13.73
N LYS A 125 17.04 -9.57 -13.13
CA LYS A 125 16.06 -8.78 -13.88
C LYS A 125 16.17 -7.31 -13.47
N PRO A 126 16.20 -6.38 -14.45
CA PRO A 126 16.11 -4.97 -14.13
C PRO A 126 14.78 -4.69 -13.41
N LEU A 127 14.84 -3.88 -12.36
CA LEU A 127 13.63 -3.36 -11.75
C LEU A 127 12.89 -2.45 -12.74
N PRO A 128 11.55 -2.34 -12.63
CA PRO A 128 10.80 -1.40 -13.44
C PRO A 128 11.25 0.04 -13.20
N ASP A 129 11.22 0.86 -14.24
CA ASP A 129 11.71 2.23 -14.18
C ASP A 129 10.65 3.20 -13.62
N THR A 130 9.37 2.94 -13.88
CA THR A 130 8.31 3.87 -13.49
C THR A 130 7.72 3.59 -12.10
N PRO A 131 7.26 4.61 -11.35
CA PRO A 131 6.54 4.45 -10.09
C PRO A 131 5.37 3.47 -10.15
N LYS A 132 4.57 3.55 -11.21
CA LYS A 132 3.37 2.71 -11.42
C LYS A 132 3.75 1.24 -11.56
N GLU A 133 4.78 0.92 -12.34
CA GLU A 133 5.24 -0.45 -12.52
C GLU A 133 5.91 -1.02 -11.26
N LYS A 134 6.69 -0.20 -10.53
CA LYS A 134 7.26 -0.58 -9.23
C LYS A 134 6.15 -0.96 -8.24
N LEU A 135 5.08 -0.14 -8.16
CA LEU A 135 3.92 -0.42 -7.31
C LEU A 135 3.18 -1.69 -7.74
N SER A 136 3.00 -1.91 -9.05
CA SER A 136 2.38 -3.11 -9.61
C SER A 136 3.14 -4.39 -9.21
N LEU A 137 4.45 -4.40 -9.45
CA LEU A 137 5.30 -5.54 -9.15
C LEU A 137 5.36 -5.79 -7.64
N PHE A 138 5.52 -4.73 -6.85
CA PHE A 138 5.50 -4.82 -5.38
C PHE A 138 4.21 -5.45 -4.87
N THR A 139 3.06 -4.95 -5.33
CA THR A 139 1.74 -5.47 -4.94
C THR A 139 1.64 -6.95 -5.29
N SER A 140 2.06 -7.32 -6.50
CA SER A 140 2.05 -8.71 -6.97
C SER A 140 2.91 -9.63 -6.09
N MET A 141 4.16 -9.23 -5.81
CA MET A 141 5.08 -10.01 -4.99
C MET A 141 4.58 -10.19 -3.56
N VAL A 142 4.01 -9.14 -2.96
CA VAL A 142 3.38 -9.20 -1.64
C VAL A 142 2.19 -10.15 -1.65
N CYS A 143 1.28 -10.00 -2.61
CA CYS A 143 0.04 -10.77 -2.65
C CYS A 143 0.28 -12.24 -2.96
N VAL A 144 1.27 -12.59 -3.80
CA VAL A 144 1.62 -13.99 -4.10
C VAL A 144 1.99 -14.76 -2.83
N TRP A 145 2.70 -14.12 -1.89
CA TRP A 145 3.04 -14.78 -0.62
C TRP A 145 1.79 -15.11 0.20
N PHE A 146 0.88 -14.14 0.37
CA PHE A 146 -0.39 -14.36 1.08
C PHE A 146 -1.26 -15.37 0.37
N ALA A 147 -1.40 -15.27 -0.96
CA ALA A 147 -2.16 -16.21 -1.78
C ALA A 147 -1.65 -17.66 -1.61
N ALA A 148 -0.32 -17.87 -1.67
CA ALA A 148 0.27 -19.18 -1.46
C ALA A 148 -0.05 -19.75 -0.07
N LYS A 149 0.00 -18.91 0.97
CA LYS A 149 -0.35 -19.31 2.33
C LYS A 149 -1.84 -19.58 2.51
N ILE A 150 -2.71 -18.75 1.94
CA ILE A 150 -4.17 -18.95 1.94
C ILE A 150 -4.48 -20.30 1.29
N SER A 151 -3.98 -20.56 0.08
CA SER A 151 -4.18 -21.83 -0.62
C SER A 151 -3.68 -23.02 0.19
N SER A 152 -2.50 -22.89 0.82
CA SER A 152 -1.95 -23.92 1.69
C SER A 152 -2.86 -24.20 2.89
N TYR A 153 -3.26 -23.17 3.64
CA TYR A 153 -4.12 -23.34 4.83
C TYR A 153 -5.51 -23.86 4.49
N ALA A 154 -6.13 -23.33 3.43
CA ALA A 154 -7.43 -23.77 2.95
C ALA A 154 -7.43 -25.27 2.61
N THR A 155 -6.39 -25.74 1.90
CA THR A 155 -6.25 -27.14 1.51
C THR A 155 -6.03 -28.05 2.73
N HIS A 156 -5.08 -27.71 3.61
CA HIS A 156 -4.74 -28.55 4.77
C HIS A 156 -5.86 -28.60 5.81
N SER A 157 -6.54 -27.47 6.03
CA SER A 157 -7.56 -27.33 7.07
C SER A 157 -8.97 -27.57 6.55
N LYS A 158 -9.12 -27.89 5.25
CA LYS A 158 -10.41 -28.09 4.54
C LYS A 158 -11.42 -26.97 4.84
N ILE A 159 -10.94 -25.73 4.82
CA ILE A 159 -11.77 -24.56 5.13
C ILE A 159 -12.85 -24.44 4.08
N THR A 160 -14.09 -24.28 4.52
CA THR A 160 -15.23 -23.96 3.65
C THR A 160 -15.74 -22.57 4.03
N ARG A 161 -15.69 -21.62 3.10
CA ARG A 161 -16.33 -20.30 3.20
C ARG A 161 -17.31 -20.11 2.06
N LYS A 162 -18.40 -19.40 2.33
CA LYS A 162 -19.37 -18.95 1.32
C LYS A 162 -18.98 -17.58 0.82
#